data_AF-A0A830GSZ7-F1
#
_entry.id   AF-A0A830GSZ7-F1
#
_cell.length_a   1.000
_cell.length_b   1.000
_cell.length_c   1.000
_cell.angle_alpha   90.00
_cell.angle_beta   90.00
_cell.angle_gamma   90.00
#
_symmetry.space_group_name_H-M   'P 1'
#
loop_
_entity.id
_entity.type
_entity.pdbx_description
1 polymer ?
#
loop_
_entity_poly.entity_id
_entity_poly.type
_entity_poly.pdbx_seq_one_letter_code
_entity_poly.pdbx_strand_id
1 'polypeptide(L)'
;MSLGLGAGIGRYLVMGFLDSTVTAIALSPFLPLRSGEAGVGSALIIMFINLVTAFMAEYTEERRDLGKMERSLFMRQGSMLKTKLYRERIIEVIHRSAVFGAVSFGAAMVTELTADLVKVMGIPVIPIALLGIFGSLMSRYFGGNEFVWFAFYLSIGIAAAGLGLLIRFFLP
;
A
#
# COMPACT_ATOMS: atom_id res chain seq x y z
N MET A 1 -5.24 25.24 4.94
CA MET A 1 -5.56 25.13 3.50
C MET A 1 -6.21 23.77 3.30
N SER A 2 -7.51 23.76 3.04
CA SER A 2 -8.36 22.58 2.94
C SER A 2 -7.96 21.73 1.72
N LEU A 3 -7.06 20.77 1.92
CA LEU A 3 -6.80 19.70 0.96
C LEU A 3 -7.94 18.70 1.14
N GLY A 4 -8.82 18.65 0.13
CA GLY A 4 -10.06 17.89 0.17
C GLY A 4 -9.85 16.44 0.61
N LEU A 5 -10.63 16.03 1.60
CA LEU A 5 -10.73 14.67 2.12
C LEU A 5 -10.80 13.61 0.99
N GLY A 6 -11.41 13.93 -0.16
CA GLY A 6 -11.49 13.03 -1.32
C GLY A 6 -10.15 12.79 -2.05
N ALA A 7 -9.28 13.80 -2.15
CA ALA A 7 -7.96 13.64 -2.79
C ALA A 7 -6.99 12.85 -1.90
N GLY A 8 -7.10 13.03 -0.58
CA GLY A 8 -6.35 12.24 0.39
C GLY A 8 -6.71 10.76 0.32
N ILE A 9 -8.00 10.44 0.45
CA ILE A 9 -8.49 9.05 0.43
C ILE A 9 -8.19 8.36 -0.90
N GLY A 10 -8.38 9.04 -2.04
CA GLY A 10 -8.04 8.51 -3.37
C GLY A 10 -6.57 8.12 -3.51
N ARG A 11 -5.67 8.91 -2.94
CA ARG A 11 -4.23 8.61 -2.90
C ARG A 11 -3.92 7.37 -2.05
N TYR A 12 -4.57 7.19 -0.90
CA TYR A 12 -4.39 6.00 -0.05
C TYR A 12 -4.95 4.73 -0.70
N LEU A 13 -6.07 4.85 -1.41
CA LEU A 13 -6.65 3.76 -2.20
C LEU A 13 -5.64 3.27 -3.24
N VAL A 14 -5.11 4.18 -4.05
CA VAL A 14 -4.15 3.80 -5.11
C VAL A 14 -2.87 3.23 -4.53
N MET A 15 -2.29 3.85 -3.49
CA MET A 15 -1.08 3.31 -2.87
C MET A 15 -1.30 1.95 -2.21
N GLY A 16 -2.41 1.77 -1.48
CA GLY A 16 -2.72 0.48 -0.84
C GLY A 16 -2.95 -0.63 -1.86
N PHE A 17 -3.57 -0.31 -2.99
CA PHE A 17 -3.73 -1.25 -4.09
C PHE A 17 -2.37 -1.65 -4.67
N LEU A 18 -1.55 -0.67 -5.06
CA LEU A 18 -0.27 -0.91 -5.71
C LEU A 18 0.69 -1.69 -4.81
N ASP A 19 0.81 -1.27 -3.55
CA ASP A 19 1.70 -1.90 -2.56
C ASP A 19 1.30 -3.36 -2.28
N SER A 20 -0.01 -3.59 -2.11
CA SER A 20 -0.53 -4.93 -1.90
C SER A 20 -0.38 -5.84 -3.13
N THR A 21 -0.66 -5.34 -4.33
CA THR A 21 -0.46 -6.13 -5.57
C THR A 21 1.01 -6.49 -5.76
N VAL A 22 1.95 -5.55 -5.54
CA VAL A 22 3.39 -5.85 -5.62
C VAL A 22 3.79 -6.90 -4.58
N THR A 23 3.34 -6.74 -3.34
CA THR A 23 3.63 -7.67 -2.24
C THR A 23 3.05 -9.06 -2.50
N ALA A 24 1.82 -9.13 -3.00
CA ALA A 24 1.16 -10.39 -3.37
C ALA A 24 1.90 -11.10 -4.52
N ILE A 25 2.31 -10.38 -5.57
CA ILE A 25 3.11 -10.95 -6.66
C ILE A 25 4.43 -11.50 -6.13
N ALA A 26 5.15 -10.73 -5.31
CA ALA A 26 6.45 -11.11 -4.76
C ALA A 26 6.37 -12.31 -3.80
N LEU A 27 5.32 -12.38 -2.97
CA LEU A 27 5.11 -13.44 -1.99
C LEU A 27 4.38 -14.67 -2.54
N SER A 28 3.85 -14.59 -3.76
CA SER A 28 3.17 -15.70 -4.42
C SER A 28 3.88 -17.06 -4.47
N PRO A 29 5.22 -17.15 -4.48
CA PRO A 29 5.90 -18.43 -4.40
C PRO A 29 5.99 -19.01 -2.98
N PHE A 30 5.91 -18.17 -1.95
CA PHE A 30 6.10 -18.56 -0.55
C PHE A 30 4.79 -18.87 0.17
N LEU A 31 3.78 -18.08 -0.12
CA LEU A 31 2.47 -18.30 0.44
C LEU A 31 1.73 -19.28 -0.46
N PRO A 32 1.08 -20.32 0.10
CA PRO A 32 0.18 -21.17 -0.66
C PRO A 32 -1.07 -20.36 -1.01
N LEU A 33 -0.93 -19.36 -1.90
CA LEU A 33 -1.98 -18.49 -2.44
C LEU A 33 -3.04 -19.27 -3.25
N ARG A 34 -3.06 -20.61 -3.17
CA ARG A 34 -3.55 -21.52 -4.20
C ARG A 34 -4.80 -22.32 -3.81
N SER A 35 -5.16 -22.37 -2.54
CA SER A 35 -6.45 -22.93 -2.11
C SER A 35 -7.28 -21.82 -1.47
N GLY A 36 -8.59 -21.76 -1.73
CA GLY A 36 -9.42 -20.61 -1.34
C GLY A 36 -9.25 -20.16 0.11
N GLU A 37 -9.13 -21.10 1.05
CA GLU A 37 -8.86 -20.79 2.46
C GLU A 37 -7.43 -20.27 2.72
N ALA A 38 -6.43 -20.82 2.01
CA ALA A 38 -5.04 -20.39 2.13
C ALA A 38 -4.77 -19.04 1.44
N GLY A 39 -5.51 -18.72 0.38
CA GLY A 39 -5.53 -17.41 -0.28
C GLY A 39 -6.10 -16.32 0.64
N VAL A 40 -7.23 -16.59 1.29
CA VAL A 40 -7.76 -15.64 2.29
C VAL A 40 -6.74 -15.40 3.41
N GLY A 41 -6.07 -16.47 3.86
CA GLY A 41 -5.00 -16.38 4.87
C GLY A 41 -3.84 -15.48 4.43
N SER A 42 -3.35 -15.63 3.20
CA SER A 42 -2.27 -14.80 2.67
C SER A 42 -2.66 -13.35 2.43
N ALA A 43 -3.86 -13.08 1.91
CA ALA A 43 -4.35 -11.72 1.78
C ALA A 43 -4.50 -11.03 3.14
N LEU A 44 -4.90 -11.75 4.19
CA LEU A 44 -4.92 -11.23 5.56
C LEU A 44 -3.52 -10.92 6.09
N ILE A 45 -2.52 -11.76 5.80
CA ILE A 45 -1.13 -11.50 6.16
C ILE A 45 -0.62 -10.23 5.46
N ILE A 46 -0.85 -10.12 4.14
CA ILE A 46 -0.44 -8.94 3.35
C ILE A 46 -1.15 -7.69 3.86
N MET A 47 -2.47 -7.77 4.07
CA MET A 47 -3.25 -6.69 4.67
C MET A 47 -2.65 -6.25 6.01
N PHE A 48 -2.32 -7.18 6.89
CA PHE A 48 -1.79 -6.87 8.22
C PHE A 48 -0.41 -6.19 8.13
N ILE A 49 0.49 -6.72 7.32
CA ILE A 49 1.82 -6.13 7.08
C ILE A 49 1.68 -4.71 6.53
N ASN A 50 0.85 -4.53 5.51
CA ASN A 50 0.62 -3.25 4.85
C ASN A 50 -0.04 -2.24 5.78
N LEU A 51 -1.04 -2.67 6.57
CA LEU A 51 -1.71 -1.82 7.56
C LEU A 51 -0.75 -1.37 8.66
N VAL A 52 0.06 -2.27 9.22
CA VAL A 52 1.04 -1.93 10.25
C VAL A 52 2.11 -1.00 9.69
N THR A 53 2.59 -1.26 8.48
CA THR A 53 3.62 -0.44 7.83
C THR A 53 3.11 0.96 7.54
N ALA A 54 1.91 1.08 6.96
CA ALA A 54 1.27 2.38 6.71
C ALA A 54 1.01 3.13 8.02
N PHE A 55 0.49 2.46 9.04
CA PHE A 55 0.25 3.04 10.36
C PHE A 55 1.54 3.58 10.98
N MET A 56 2.62 2.81 10.94
CA MET A 56 3.91 3.23 11.50
C MET A 56 4.52 4.41 10.74
N ALA A 57 4.38 4.43 9.40
CA ALA A 57 4.83 5.55 8.58
C ALA A 57 4.06 6.83 8.93
N GLU A 58 2.72 6.77 8.98
CA GLU A 58 1.88 7.92 9.30
C GLU A 58 2.06 8.39 10.75
N TYR A 59 2.11 7.46 11.70
CA TYR A 59 2.33 7.78 13.10
C TYR A 59 3.68 8.48 13.32
N THR A 60 4.72 8.04 12.62
CA THR A 60 6.05 8.66 12.70
C THR A 60 6.06 10.06 12.07
N GLU A 61 5.36 10.24 10.96
CA GLU A 61 5.24 11.55 10.29
C GLU A 61 4.47 12.56 11.17
N GLU A 62 3.33 12.17 11.72
CA GLU A 62 2.54 13.00 12.65
C GLU A 62 3.33 13.33 13.94
N ARG A 63 4.05 12.35 14.50
CA ARG A 63 4.95 12.58 15.65
C ARG A 63 6.02 13.61 15.33
N ARG A 64 6.62 13.54 14.14
CA ARG A 64 7.67 14.46 13.70
C ARG A 64 7.13 15.87 13.51
N ASP A 65 5.95 16.01 12.92
CA ASP A 65 5.34 17.31 12.66
C ASP A 65 4.84 17.99 13.92
N LEU A 66 4.24 17.23 14.85
CA LEU A 66 3.92 17.73 16.18
C LEU A 66 5.16 18.23 16.94
N GLY A 67 6.29 17.53 16.83
CA GLY A 67 7.55 17.96 17.43
C GLY A 67 8.10 19.26 16.82
N LYS A 68 7.94 19.46 15.51
CA LYS A 68 8.30 20.74 14.85
C LYS A 68 7.38 21.88 15.30
N MET A 69 6.07 21.63 15.37
CA MET A 69 5.10 22.61 15.83
C MET A 69 5.36 23.03 17.28
N GLU A 70 5.67 22.07 18.17
CA GLU A 70 6.05 22.31 19.57
C GLU A 70 7.29 23.20 19.68
N ARG A 71 8.33 22.95 18.87
CA ARG A 71 9.53 23.81 18.81
C ARG A 71 9.21 25.21 18.28
N SER A 72 8.32 25.33 17.32
CA SER A 72 7.97 26.62 16.70
C SER A 72 7.09 27.50 17.59
N LEU A 73 6.30 26.90 18.50
CA LEU A 73 5.28 27.61 19.26
C LEU A 73 5.70 28.03 20.68
N PHE A 74 6.89 27.63 21.21
CA PHE A 74 7.36 28.00 22.57
C PHE A 74 6.28 27.88 23.69
N MET A 75 5.32 26.96 23.56
CA MET A 75 4.12 26.95 24.40
C MET A 75 4.39 26.31 25.78
N ARG A 76 4.52 27.16 26.81
CA ARG A 76 4.51 26.79 28.25
C ARG A 76 3.12 26.36 28.77
N GLN A 77 2.04 26.53 28.01
CA GLN A 77 0.66 26.09 28.36
C GLN A 77 0.29 24.71 27.79
N GLY A 78 1.25 24.00 27.18
CA GLY A 78 1.04 22.98 26.16
C GLY A 78 0.71 21.54 26.57
N SER A 79 0.03 21.26 27.69
CA SER A 79 -0.38 19.87 28.00
C SER A 79 -1.80 19.53 27.51
N MET A 80 -2.80 20.39 27.72
CA MET A 80 -4.20 20.06 27.37
C MET A 80 -4.54 20.23 25.89
N LEU A 81 -3.99 21.28 25.24
CA LEU A 81 -4.14 21.48 23.80
C LEU A 81 -3.42 20.38 23.02
N LYS A 82 -2.28 19.91 23.56
CA LYS A 82 -1.50 18.77 23.07
C LYS A 82 -2.32 17.49 23.11
N THR A 83 -3.05 17.19 24.19
CA THR A 83 -3.85 15.96 24.28
C THR A 83 -5.01 15.93 23.28
N LYS A 84 -5.70 17.05 23.03
CA LYS A 84 -6.81 17.09 22.05
C LYS A 84 -6.33 17.00 20.60
N LEU A 85 -5.35 17.82 20.20
CA LEU A 85 -4.76 17.75 18.85
C LEU A 85 -4.11 16.39 18.59
N TYR A 86 -3.42 15.82 19.58
CA TYR A 86 -2.84 14.49 19.48
C TYR A 86 -3.90 13.41 19.29
N ARG A 87 -5.03 13.50 20.02
CA ARG A 87 -6.12 12.53 19.90
C ARG A 87 -6.81 12.60 18.54
N GLU A 88 -7.07 13.79 18.02
CA GLU A 88 -7.67 13.97 16.69
C GLU A 88 -6.74 13.45 15.58
N ARG A 89 -5.44 13.75 15.63
CA ARG A 89 -4.45 13.24 14.67
C ARG A 89 -4.30 11.73 14.71
N ILE A 90 -4.29 11.12 15.90
CA ILE A 90 -4.24 9.66 16.03
C ILE A 90 -5.48 9.01 15.42
N ILE A 91 -6.67 9.56 15.64
CA ILE A 91 -7.90 9.02 15.06
C ILE A 91 -7.85 9.12 13.53
N GLU A 92 -7.33 10.22 12.99
CA GLU A 92 -7.14 10.40 11.55
C GLU A 92 -6.16 9.36 10.96
N VAL A 93 -5.03 9.11 11.61
CA VAL A 93 -4.06 8.07 11.23
C VAL A 93 -4.69 6.68 11.27
N ILE A 94 -5.44 6.35 12.32
CA ILE A 94 -6.13 5.07 12.43
C ILE A 94 -7.12 4.90 11.26
N HIS A 95 -7.90 5.93 10.95
CA HIS A 95 -8.87 5.87 9.86
C HIS A 95 -8.20 5.68 8.51
N ARG A 96 -7.14 6.43 8.20
CA ARG A 96 -6.37 6.31 6.95
C ARG A 96 -5.72 4.94 6.81
N SER A 97 -5.09 4.46 7.88
CA SER A 97 -4.48 3.13 7.94
C SER A 97 -5.51 2.00 7.79
N ALA A 98 -6.72 2.17 8.34
CA ALA A 98 -7.80 1.21 8.17
C ALA A 98 -8.30 1.14 6.72
N VAL A 99 -8.47 2.30 6.06
CA VAL A 99 -8.81 2.35 4.62
C VAL A 99 -7.71 1.69 3.80
N PHE A 100 -6.44 2.01 4.07
CA PHE A 100 -5.29 1.39 3.40
C PHE A 100 -5.28 -0.13 3.56
N GLY A 101 -5.55 -0.63 4.76
CA GLY A 101 -5.68 -2.07 5.03
C GLY A 101 -6.81 -2.72 4.26
N ALA A 102 -8.03 -2.16 4.31
CA ALA A 102 -9.18 -2.73 3.60
C ALA A 102 -8.93 -2.84 2.08
N VAL A 103 -8.27 -1.83 1.51
CA VAL A 103 -7.90 -1.80 0.09
C VAL A 103 -6.78 -2.79 -0.20
N SER A 104 -5.79 -2.90 0.69
CA SER A 104 -4.72 -3.87 0.57
C SER A 104 -5.27 -5.29 0.56
N PHE A 105 -6.24 -5.61 1.41
CA PHE A 105 -6.90 -6.92 1.41
C PHE A 105 -7.60 -7.19 0.07
N GLY A 106 -8.41 -6.24 -0.42
CA GLY A 106 -9.10 -6.38 -1.70
C GLY A 106 -8.13 -6.54 -2.88
N ALA A 107 -7.04 -5.78 -2.90
CA ALA A 107 -6.01 -5.85 -3.93
C ALA A 107 -5.25 -7.19 -3.90
N ALA A 108 -4.93 -7.71 -2.71
CA ALA A 108 -4.32 -9.03 -2.56
C ALA A 108 -5.26 -10.12 -3.08
N MET A 109 -6.54 -10.08 -2.70
CA MET A 109 -7.57 -11.00 -3.20
C MET A 109 -7.73 -10.96 -4.72
N VAL A 110 -7.82 -9.77 -5.31
CA VAL A 110 -7.88 -9.63 -6.78
C VAL A 110 -6.62 -10.21 -7.42
N THR A 111 -5.45 -9.94 -6.84
CA THR A 111 -4.18 -10.46 -7.35
C THR A 111 -4.12 -11.97 -7.30
N GLU A 112 -4.52 -12.58 -6.18
CA GLU A 112 -4.58 -14.04 -6.02
C GLU A 112 -5.54 -14.69 -7.00
N LEU A 113 -6.75 -14.16 -7.13
CA LEU A 113 -7.77 -14.70 -8.04
C LEU A 113 -7.36 -14.59 -9.51
N THR A 114 -6.52 -13.61 -9.86
CA THR A 114 -6.16 -13.33 -11.25
C THR A 114 -4.77 -13.77 -11.67
N ALA A 115 -3.88 -14.10 -10.73
CA ALA A 115 -2.50 -14.48 -11.00
C ALA A 115 -2.38 -15.73 -11.88
N ASP A 116 -3.32 -16.67 -11.77
CA ASP A 116 -3.29 -17.96 -12.46
C ASP A 116 -4.15 -18.01 -13.74
N LEU A 117 -4.98 -16.99 -13.99
CA LEU A 117 -5.83 -16.92 -15.17
C LEU A 117 -5.02 -16.78 -16.47
N VAL A 118 -3.99 -15.93 -16.47
CA VAL A 118 -3.16 -15.67 -17.65
C VAL A 118 -1.69 -15.50 -17.25
N LYS A 119 -0.86 -16.47 -17.67
CA LYS A 119 0.59 -16.47 -17.43
C LYS A 119 1.36 -16.57 -18.73
N VAL A 120 2.40 -15.75 -18.87
CA VAL A 120 3.37 -15.80 -19.97
C VAL A 120 4.75 -15.98 -19.36
N MET A 121 5.47 -17.05 -19.70
CA MET A 121 6.78 -17.39 -19.09
C MET A 121 6.77 -17.41 -17.54
N GLY A 122 5.64 -17.81 -16.93
CA GLY A 122 5.48 -17.82 -15.47
C GLY A 122 5.15 -16.46 -14.85
N ILE A 123 5.04 -15.40 -15.65
CA ILE A 123 4.72 -14.04 -15.21
C ILE A 123 3.18 -13.84 -15.23
N PRO A 124 2.55 -13.40 -14.13
CA PRO A 124 1.10 -13.18 -14.06
C PRO A 124 0.70 -11.87 -14.74
N VAL A 125 0.11 -11.97 -15.94
CA VAL A 125 -0.10 -10.81 -16.82
C VAL A 125 -1.18 -9.87 -16.27
N ILE A 126 -2.29 -10.42 -15.77
CA ILE A 126 -3.44 -9.61 -15.31
C ILE A 126 -3.07 -8.73 -14.11
N PRO A 127 -2.49 -9.26 -13.01
CA PRO A 127 -2.04 -8.42 -11.89
C PRO A 127 -1.06 -7.33 -12.31
N ILE A 128 -0.13 -7.62 -13.21
CA ILE A 128 0.87 -6.64 -13.69
C ILE A 128 0.21 -5.55 -14.54
N ALA A 129 -0.75 -5.91 -15.40
CA ALA A 129 -1.52 -4.94 -16.17
C ALA A 129 -2.34 -4.04 -15.24
N LEU A 130 -3.00 -4.60 -14.22
CA LEU A 130 -3.69 -3.83 -13.19
C LEU A 130 -2.73 -2.89 -12.45
N LEU A 131 -1.52 -3.37 -12.12
CA LEU A 131 -0.45 -2.57 -11.53
C LEU A 131 -0.08 -1.36 -12.40
N GLY A 132 0.08 -1.55 -13.70
CA GLY A 132 0.31 -0.45 -14.65
C GLY A 132 -0.87 0.53 -14.71
N ILE A 133 -2.10 0.02 -14.81
CA ILE A 133 -3.32 0.84 -14.89
C ILE A 133 -3.48 1.70 -13.63
N PHE A 134 -3.43 1.09 -12.45
CA PHE A 134 -3.49 1.83 -11.19
C PHE A 134 -2.26 2.71 -10.97
N GLY A 135 -1.10 2.30 -11.49
CA GLY A 135 0.12 3.08 -11.49
C GLY A 135 -0.07 4.40 -12.24
N SER A 136 -0.74 4.40 -13.38
CA SER A 136 -1.02 5.63 -14.13
C SER A 136 -1.81 6.67 -13.33
N LEU A 137 -2.67 6.23 -12.40
CA LEU A 137 -3.42 7.12 -11.51
C LEU A 137 -2.52 7.88 -10.53
N MET A 138 -1.28 7.43 -10.28
CA MET A 138 -0.31 8.15 -9.44
C MET A 138 0.02 9.53 -10.00
N SER A 139 -0.02 9.71 -11.33
CA SER A 139 0.16 11.02 -11.96
C SER A 139 -0.85 12.06 -11.48
N ARG A 140 -2.08 11.64 -11.16
CA ARG A 140 -3.16 12.53 -10.71
C ARG A 140 -2.98 12.99 -9.26
N TYR A 141 -2.33 12.17 -8.44
CA TYR A 141 -2.15 12.42 -7.01
C TYR A 141 -0.77 12.98 -6.64
N PHE A 142 0.26 12.62 -7.39
CA PHE A 142 1.67 12.99 -7.13
C PHE A 142 2.28 13.85 -8.25
N GLY A 143 1.54 14.10 -9.33
CA GLY A 143 2.05 14.79 -10.51
C GLY A 143 2.92 13.92 -11.41
N GLY A 144 3.36 14.48 -12.53
CA GLY A 144 4.21 13.81 -13.51
C GLY A 144 3.45 13.19 -14.69
N ASN A 145 4.16 12.42 -15.51
CA ASN A 145 3.61 11.83 -16.73
C ASN A 145 2.94 10.47 -16.44
N GLU A 146 1.68 10.30 -16.85
CA GLU A 146 0.90 9.06 -16.76
C GLU A 146 1.65 7.84 -17.31
N PHE A 147 2.30 8.00 -18.47
CA PHE A 147 3.02 6.92 -19.13
C PHE A 147 4.27 6.50 -18.35
N VAL A 148 4.96 7.45 -17.70
CA VAL A 148 6.14 7.15 -16.87
C VAL A 148 5.72 6.34 -15.66
N TRP A 149 4.64 6.74 -14.98
CA TRP A 149 4.09 5.98 -13.85
C TRP A 149 3.61 4.59 -14.27
N PHE A 150 2.89 4.49 -15.40
CA PHE A 150 2.48 3.21 -15.97
C PHE A 150 3.68 2.29 -16.20
N ALA A 151 4.69 2.76 -16.94
CA ALA A 151 5.87 1.97 -17.28
C ALA A 151 6.69 1.57 -16.04
N PHE A 152 6.78 2.46 -15.06
CA PHE A 152 7.46 2.21 -13.79
C PHE A 152 6.78 1.10 -12.98
N TYR A 153 5.46 1.16 -12.82
CA TYR A 153 4.74 0.11 -12.09
C TYR A 153 4.68 -1.22 -12.86
N LEU A 154 4.64 -1.17 -14.19
CA LEU A 154 4.77 -2.36 -15.02
C LEU A 154 6.11 -3.05 -14.80
N SER A 155 7.22 -2.29 -14.79
CA SER A 155 8.57 -2.83 -14.59
C SER A 155 8.77 -3.36 -13.17
N ILE A 156 8.20 -2.71 -12.15
CA ILE A 156 8.16 -3.23 -10.77
C ILE A 156 7.41 -4.55 -10.72
N GLY A 157 6.24 -4.66 -11.34
CA GLY A 157 5.45 -5.89 -11.36
C GLY A 157 6.22 -7.06 -12.00
N ILE A 158 6.90 -6.81 -13.12
CA ILE A 158 7.75 -7.80 -13.78
C ILE A 158 8.94 -8.19 -12.88
N ALA A 159 9.60 -7.22 -12.25
CA ALA A 159 10.72 -7.48 -11.35
C ALA A 159 10.28 -8.29 -10.12
N ALA A 160 9.13 -7.98 -9.53
CA ALA A 160 8.55 -8.71 -8.40
C ALA A 160 8.21 -10.16 -8.78
N ALA A 161 7.63 -10.38 -9.97
CA ALA A 161 7.38 -11.72 -10.49
C ALA A 161 8.70 -12.49 -10.73
N GLY A 162 9.71 -11.80 -11.25
CA GLY A 162 11.06 -12.32 -11.44
C GLY A 162 11.72 -12.76 -10.13
N LEU A 163 11.64 -11.94 -9.08
CA LEU A 163 12.09 -12.31 -7.73
C LEU A 163 11.38 -13.58 -7.24
N GLY A 164 10.08 -13.67 -7.45
CA GLY A 164 9.33 -14.85 -7.04
C GLY A 164 9.77 -16.14 -7.76
N LEU A 165 10.03 -16.06 -9.07
CA LEU A 165 10.55 -17.18 -9.85
C LEU A 165 11.98 -17.57 -9.42
N LEU A 166 12.83 -16.56 -9.18
CA LEU A 166 14.22 -16.76 -8.79
C LEU A 166 14.30 -17.48 -7.45
N ILE A 167 13.48 -17.07 -6.47
CA ILE A 167 13.48 -17.70 -5.16
C ILE A 167 12.93 -19.14 -5.21
N ARG A 168 11.86 -19.39 -5.99
CA ARG A 168 11.33 -20.74 -6.19
C ARG A 168 12.37 -21.71 -6.79
N PHE A 169 13.35 -21.19 -7.54
CA PHE A 169 14.44 -21.99 -8.07
C PHE A 169 15.47 -22.39 -6.98
N PHE A 170 15.64 -21.57 -5.93
CA PHE A 170 16.63 -21.80 -4.86
C PHE A 170 16.07 -22.51 -3.61
N LEU A 171 14.77 -22.39 -3.32
CA LEU A 171 14.11 -23.14 -2.25
C LEU A 171 13.19 -24.22 -2.87
N PRO A 172 13.55 -25.52 -2.82
CA PRO A 172 12.72 -26.62 -3.30
C PRO A 172 11.48 -26.85 -2.43
#